data_AF-A0A3L7BTS8-F1
#
_entry.id   AF-A0A3L7BTS8-F1
#
_cell.length_a   1.000
_cell.length_b   1.000
_cell.length_c   1.000
_cell.angle_alpha   90.00
_cell.angle_beta   90.00
_cell.angle_gamma   90.00
#
_symmetry.space_group_name_H-M   'P 1'
#
loop_
_entity.id
_entity.type
_entity.pdbx_description
1 polymer ?
#
loop_
_entity_poly.entity_id
_entity_poly.type
_entity_poly.pdbx_seq_one_letter_code
_entity_poly.pdbx_strand_id
1 'polypeptide(L)'
;MSDVSTALGVRLYPDLVERGGLAPALIEIAARYDLDLGRVTAPEQGRARFTCAELHSGQGVVCVGLGSQARYFMIDLRVSDEVQARGDAMDLVQVAQLAAAWRAGLTLAELTARFPFMEETKRRPARVAQIS
;
A
#
# COMPACT_ATOMS: atom_id res chain seq x y z
N MET A 1 -10.35 -24.31 10.54
CA MET A 1 -9.42 -23.40 9.83
C MET A 1 -10.14 -22.07 9.70
N SER A 2 -9.56 -20.94 10.14
CA SER A 2 -10.27 -19.66 10.15
C SER A 2 -10.35 -19.05 8.74
N ASP A 3 -11.33 -18.18 8.49
CA ASP A 3 -11.46 -17.44 7.22
C ASP A 3 -10.19 -16.66 6.87
N VAL A 4 -9.49 -16.15 7.89
CA VAL A 4 -8.21 -15.42 7.80
C VAL A 4 -7.11 -16.32 7.22
N SER A 5 -6.98 -17.53 7.76
CA SER A 5 -5.99 -18.53 7.32
C SER A 5 -6.16 -18.94 5.87
N THR A 6 -7.41 -19.13 5.43
CA THR A 6 -7.76 -19.44 4.03
C THR A 6 -7.50 -18.24 3.11
N ALA A 7 -7.86 -17.04 3.57
CA ALA A 7 -7.70 -15.80 2.81
C ALA A 7 -6.23 -15.44 2.55
N LEU A 8 -5.39 -15.53 3.57
CA LEU A 8 -3.97 -15.16 3.49
C LEU A 8 -3.11 -16.29 2.94
N GLY A 9 -3.56 -17.54 3.07
CA GLY A 9 -2.70 -18.70 2.86
C GLY A 9 -1.64 -18.73 3.97
N VAL A 10 -1.92 -19.47 5.04
CA VAL A 10 -1.05 -19.57 6.24
C VAL A 10 0.43 -19.84 5.91
N ARG A 11 0.71 -20.51 4.79
CA ARG A 11 2.08 -20.78 4.33
C ARG A 11 2.83 -19.54 3.84
N LEU A 12 2.15 -18.54 3.28
CA LEU A 12 2.78 -17.35 2.72
C LEU A 12 2.81 -16.18 3.72
N TYR A 13 1.75 -16.01 4.52
CA TYR A 13 1.62 -14.88 5.45
C TYR A 13 1.16 -15.32 6.85
N PRO A 14 1.88 -16.23 7.54
CA PRO A 14 1.51 -16.66 8.89
C PRO A 14 1.50 -15.50 9.88
N ASP A 15 2.43 -14.56 9.73
CA ASP A 15 2.57 -13.33 10.50
C ASP A 15 1.34 -12.40 10.39
N LEU A 16 0.73 -12.31 9.20
CA LEU A 16 -0.48 -11.51 9.01
C LEU A 16 -1.73 -12.22 9.56
N VAL A 17 -1.74 -13.56 9.55
CA VAL A 17 -2.84 -14.34 10.15
C VAL A 17 -2.91 -14.09 11.65
N GLU A 18 -1.77 -14.14 12.33
CA GLU A 18 -1.67 -13.86 13.78
C GLU A 18 -2.17 -12.46 14.15
N ARG A 19 -1.98 -11.50 13.23
CA ARG A 19 -2.37 -10.09 13.41
C ARG A 19 -3.79 -9.79 12.96
N GLY A 20 -4.49 -10.76 12.37
CA GLY A 20 -5.86 -10.59 11.89
C GLY A 20 -5.98 -9.87 10.53
N GLY A 21 -4.89 -9.72 9.77
CA GLY A 21 -4.88 -9.15 8.43
C GLY A 21 -3.83 -8.08 8.20
N LEU A 22 -3.77 -7.59 6.96
CA LEU A 22 -2.79 -6.60 6.50
C LEU A 22 -2.95 -5.24 7.19
N ALA A 23 -4.18 -4.71 7.29
CA ALA A 23 -4.41 -3.40 7.91
C ALA A 23 -4.02 -3.37 9.41
N PRO A 24 -4.45 -4.33 10.26
CA PRO A 24 -3.95 -4.41 11.63
C PRO A 24 -2.43 -4.53 11.74
N ALA A 25 -1.80 -5.32 10.84
CA ALA A 25 -0.34 -5.48 10.85
C ALA A 25 0.40 -4.17 10.51
N LEU A 26 -0.12 -3.38 9.57
CA LEU A 26 0.40 -2.05 9.25
C LEU A 26 0.26 -1.08 10.44
N ILE A 27 -0.86 -1.12 11.16
CA ILE A 27 -1.08 -0.31 12.38
C ILE A 27 -0.08 -0.68 13.47
N GLU A 28 0.17 -1.98 13.69
CA GLU A 28 1.16 -2.44 14.68
C GLU A 28 2.58 -2.00 14.31
N ILE A 29 2.96 -2.11 13.03
CA ILE A 29 4.26 -1.64 12.53
C ILE A 29 4.38 -0.13 12.69
N ALA A 30 3.34 0.63 12.38
CA ALA A 30 3.31 2.08 12.56
C ALA A 30 3.66 2.46 14.01
N ALA A 31 2.98 1.84 14.97
CA ALA A 31 3.22 2.07 16.39
C ALA A 31 4.63 1.67 16.82
N ARG A 32 5.15 0.55 16.29
CA ARG A 32 6.48 0.04 16.65
C ARG A 32 7.62 0.93 16.14
N TYR A 33 7.46 1.52 14.96
CA TYR A 33 8.50 2.32 14.29
C TYR A 33 8.23 3.84 14.38
N ASP A 34 7.25 4.26 15.19
CA ASP A 34 6.84 5.67 15.35
C ASP A 34 6.54 6.36 14.02
N LEU A 35 5.78 5.67 13.15
CA LEU A 35 5.39 6.15 11.84
C LEU A 35 3.94 6.65 11.85
N ASP A 36 3.72 7.86 11.32
CA ASP A 36 2.38 8.36 11.06
C ASP A 36 1.89 7.88 9.69
N LEU A 37 0.97 6.91 9.69
CA LEU A 37 0.35 6.35 8.48
C LEU A 37 -0.98 7.02 8.11
N GLY A 38 -1.47 7.97 8.92
CA GLY A 38 -2.80 8.53 8.76
C GLY A 38 -3.90 7.49 9.01
N ARG A 39 -4.97 7.55 8.20
CA ARG A 39 -6.12 6.64 8.36
C ARG A 39 -5.88 5.36 7.56
N VAL A 40 -5.67 4.25 8.27
CA VAL A 40 -5.59 2.91 7.69
C VAL A 40 -6.98 2.26 7.69
N THR A 41 -7.39 1.75 6.53
CA THR A 41 -8.67 1.04 6.34
C THR A 41 -8.46 -0.25 5.57
N ALA A 42 -9.46 -1.13 5.59
CA ALA A 42 -9.55 -2.30 4.72
C ALA A 42 -11.02 -2.45 4.29
N PRO A 43 -11.30 -3.18 3.19
CA PRO A 43 -12.67 -3.52 2.84
C PRO A 43 -13.39 -4.20 4.01
N GLU A 44 -14.66 -3.86 4.24
CA GLU A 44 -15.40 -4.38 5.40
C GLU A 44 -15.74 -5.88 5.28
N GLN A 45 -15.89 -6.36 4.04
CA GLN A 45 -16.41 -7.69 3.74
C GLN A 45 -15.51 -8.47 2.77
N GLY A 46 -15.67 -9.79 2.79
CA GLY A 46 -14.99 -10.70 1.89
C GLY A 46 -13.50 -10.89 2.20
N ARG A 47 -12.79 -11.58 1.31
CA ARG A 47 -11.36 -11.92 1.47
C ARG A 47 -10.47 -10.69 1.58
N ALA A 48 -10.83 -9.62 0.86
CA ALA A 48 -10.05 -8.40 0.77
C ALA A 48 -9.88 -7.67 2.12
N ARG A 49 -10.79 -7.91 3.09
CA ARG A 49 -10.66 -7.37 4.46
C ARG A 49 -9.36 -7.78 5.17
N PHE A 50 -8.78 -8.90 4.74
CA PHE A 50 -7.53 -9.43 5.30
C PHE A 50 -6.32 -9.19 4.41
N THR A 51 -6.52 -9.15 3.09
CA THR A 51 -5.44 -9.12 2.09
C THR A 51 -5.16 -7.74 1.52
N CYS A 52 -6.01 -6.75 1.85
CA CYS A 52 -5.88 -5.39 1.33
C CYS A 52 -5.88 -4.38 2.49
N ALA A 53 -5.16 -3.29 2.29
CA ALA A 53 -5.19 -2.13 3.16
C ALA A 53 -5.10 -0.85 2.33
N GLU A 54 -5.74 0.21 2.79
CA GLU A 54 -5.67 1.53 2.19
C GLU A 54 -5.24 2.53 3.25
N LEU A 55 -4.21 3.31 2.95
CA LEU A 55 -3.64 4.32 3.82
C LEU A 55 -3.97 5.69 3.22
N HIS A 56 -4.90 6.39 3.87
CA HIS A 56 -5.48 7.63 3.38
C HIS A 56 -4.73 8.84 3.93
N SER A 57 -4.38 9.76 3.03
CA SER A 57 -3.71 11.03 3.35
C SER A 57 -4.31 12.18 2.54
N GLY A 58 -3.99 13.42 2.91
CA GLY A 58 -4.42 14.60 2.15
C GLY A 58 -3.88 14.69 0.71
N GLN A 59 -2.84 13.92 0.38
CA GLN A 59 -2.25 13.89 -0.97
C GLN A 59 -2.79 12.77 -1.85
N GLY A 60 -3.43 11.77 -1.26
CA GLY A 60 -3.88 10.57 -1.97
C GLY A 60 -3.86 9.34 -1.08
N VAL A 61 -4.07 8.19 -1.72
CA VAL A 61 -4.24 6.90 -1.06
C VAL A 61 -3.10 5.97 -1.47
N VAL A 62 -2.48 5.31 -0.49
CA VAL A 62 -1.60 4.16 -0.75
C VAL A 62 -2.43 2.90 -0.59
N CYS A 63 -2.66 2.17 -1.67
CA CYS A 63 -3.33 0.87 -1.66
C CYS A 63 -2.28 -0.23 -1.59
N VAL A 64 -2.45 -1.15 -0.64
CA VAL A 64 -1.54 -2.28 -0.42
C VAL A 64 -2.32 -3.58 -0.58
N GLY A 65 -1.80 -4.49 -1.39
CA GLY A 65 -2.33 -5.84 -1.58
C GLY A 65 -1.25 -6.90 -1.35
N LEU A 66 -1.66 -8.17 -1.30
CA LEU A 66 -0.75 -9.30 -1.14
C LEU A 66 -0.57 -10.09 -2.44
N GLY A 67 0.66 -10.48 -2.72
CA GLY A 67 0.98 -11.45 -3.77
C GLY A 67 0.36 -12.81 -3.48
N SER A 68 -0.28 -13.42 -4.48
CA SER A 68 -1.00 -14.69 -4.33
C SER A 68 -0.15 -15.94 -4.59
N GLN A 69 0.98 -15.79 -5.28
CA GLN A 69 1.88 -16.88 -5.69
C GLN A 69 3.19 -16.92 -4.89
N ALA A 70 3.60 -15.76 -4.36
CA ALA A 70 4.78 -15.60 -3.52
C ALA A 70 4.54 -14.51 -2.48
N ARG A 71 5.35 -14.47 -1.43
CA ARG A 71 5.24 -13.48 -0.35
C ARG A 71 5.82 -12.14 -0.82
N TYR A 72 4.96 -11.18 -1.15
CA TYR A 72 5.31 -9.79 -1.42
C TYR A 72 4.07 -8.90 -1.27
N PHE A 73 4.30 -7.60 -1.09
CA PHE A 73 3.29 -6.57 -0.95
C PHE A 73 3.25 -5.74 -2.23
N MET A 74 2.11 -5.73 -2.90
CA MET A 74 1.86 -4.86 -4.06
C MET A 74 1.40 -3.50 -3.56
N ILE A 75 1.94 -2.43 -4.12
CA ILE A 75 1.69 -1.06 -3.71
C ILE A 75 1.23 -0.26 -4.92
N ASP A 76 0.06 0.35 -4.82
CA ASP A 76 -0.40 1.40 -5.75
C ASP A 76 -0.49 2.72 -4.99
N LEU A 77 0.12 3.77 -5.51
CA LEU A 77 -0.07 5.14 -5.03
C LEU A 77 -1.06 5.85 -5.95
N ARG A 78 -2.21 6.26 -5.38
CA ARG A 78 -3.32 6.87 -6.10
C ARG A 78 -3.52 8.32 -5.72
N VAL A 79 -3.69 9.17 -6.73
CA VAL A 79 -4.07 10.58 -6.58
C VAL A 79 -5.28 10.81 -7.47
N SER A 80 -6.37 11.35 -6.91
CA SER A 80 -7.64 11.51 -7.64
C SER A 80 -8.10 10.22 -8.32
N ASP A 81 -8.01 9.09 -7.61
CA ASP A 81 -8.32 7.72 -8.07
C ASP A 81 -7.47 7.17 -9.23
N GLU A 82 -6.47 7.91 -9.72
CA GLU A 82 -5.52 7.45 -10.73
C GLU A 82 -4.22 6.92 -10.10
N VAL A 83 -3.74 5.77 -10.57
CA VAL A 83 -2.46 5.19 -10.13
C VAL A 83 -1.30 5.98 -10.73
N GLN A 84 -0.63 6.77 -9.90
CA GLN A 84 0.50 7.61 -10.30
C GLN A 84 1.85 6.90 -10.15
N ALA A 85 1.96 5.95 -9.21
CA ALA A 85 3.14 5.12 -9.04
C ALA A 85 2.73 3.74 -8.51
N ARG A 86 3.57 2.75 -8.78
CA ARG A 86 3.36 1.37 -8.33
C ARG A 86 4.69 0.70 -7.96
N GLY A 87 4.64 -0.31 -7.13
CA GLY A 87 5.82 -1.08 -6.77
C GLY A 87 5.49 -2.33 -5.98
N ASP A 88 6.51 -3.11 -5.69
CA ASP A 88 6.42 -4.31 -4.88
C ASP A 88 7.52 -4.34 -3.82
N ALA A 89 7.15 -4.73 -2.59
CA ALA A 89 8.06 -4.81 -1.46
C ALA A 89 7.98 -6.19 -0.79
N MET A 90 9.11 -6.68 -0.29
CA MET A 90 9.16 -7.95 0.47
C MET A 90 8.97 -7.73 1.97
N ASP A 91 9.15 -6.50 2.44
CA ASP A 91 9.11 -6.10 3.84
C ASP A 91 7.99 -5.09 4.10
N LEU A 92 7.11 -5.42 5.04
CA LEU A 92 5.98 -4.58 5.42
C LEU A 92 6.43 -3.28 6.10
N VAL A 93 7.64 -3.25 6.70
CA VAL A 93 8.23 -2.02 7.23
C VAL A 93 8.52 -1.02 6.12
N GLN A 94 9.01 -1.48 4.97
CA GLN A 94 9.26 -0.60 3.81
C GLN A 94 7.95 -0.01 3.27
N VAL A 95 6.87 -0.79 3.25
CA VAL A 95 5.52 -0.31 2.89
C VAL A 95 5.08 0.79 3.85
N ALA A 96 5.24 0.59 5.16
CA ALA A 96 4.85 1.57 6.18
C ALA A 96 5.70 2.85 6.08
N GLN A 97 7.01 2.74 5.87
CA GLN A 97 7.90 3.89 5.68
C GLN A 97 7.54 4.69 4.43
N LEU A 98 7.20 4.02 3.32
CA LEU A 98 6.73 4.68 2.11
C LEU A 98 5.42 5.43 2.35
N ALA A 99 4.44 4.80 3.01
CA ALA A 99 3.17 5.45 3.29
C ALA A 99 3.32 6.64 4.25
N ALA A 100 4.19 6.55 5.26
CA ALA A 100 4.50 7.66 6.15
C ALA A 100 5.19 8.81 5.40
N ALA A 101 6.15 8.50 4.54
CA ALA A 101 6.84 9.48 3.70
C ALA A 101 5.86 10.18 2.75
N TRP A 102 4.97 9.42 2.09
CA TRP A 102 3.93 9.97 1.26
C TRP A 102 3.05 10.92 2.07
N ARG A 103 2.52 10.46 3.20
CA ARG A 103 1.69 11.28 4.09
C ARG A 103 2.40 12.57 4.53
N ALA A 104 3.72 12.55 4.74
CA ALA A 104 4.50 13.68 5.21
C ALA A 104 4.70 14.80 4.16
N GLY A 105 4.33 14.57 2.90
CA GLY A 105 4.45 15.60 1.85
C GLY A 105 5.42 15.28 0.73
N LEU A 106 6.07 14.11 0.73
CA LEU A 106 7.06 13.80 -0.29
C LEU A 106 6.40 13.69 -1.67
N THR A 107 7.02 14.30 -2.66
CA THR A 107 6.62 14.18 -4.06
C THR A 107 6.88 12.76 -4.60
N LEU A 108 6.25 12.42 -5.73
CA LEU A 108 6.50 11.13 -6.40
C LEU A 108 7.97 10.92 -6.77
N ALA A 109 8.64 11.98 -7.23
CA ALA A 109 10.05 11.92 -7.59
C ALA A 109 10.94 11.66 -6.35
N GLU A 110 10.65 12.30 -5.21
CA GLU A 110 11.36 12.05 -3.96
C GLU A 110 11.08 10.64 -3.41
N LEU A 111 9.83 10.17 -3.54
CA LEU A 111 9.47 8.80 -3.16
C LEU A 111 10.19 7.76 -4.00
N THR A 112 10.20 7.88 -5.33
CA THR A 112 10.87 6.90 -6.19
C THR A 112 12.39 6.94 -6.06
N ALA A 113 12.97 8.11 -5.77
CA ALA A 113 14.38 8.22 -5.42
C ALA A 113 14.73 7.54 -4.08
N ARG A 114 13.84 7.63 -3.08
CA ARG A 114 14.04 7.05 -1.75
C ARG A 114 13.70 5.56 -1.68
N PHE A 115 12.72 5.13 -2.45
CA PHE A 115 12.18 3.77 -2.46
C PHE A 115 12.32 3.19 -3.88
N PRO A 116 13.47 2.58 -4.22
CA PRO A 116 13.81 2.19 -5.58
C PRO A 116 12.97 1.03 -6.14
N PHE A 117 12.10 0.44 -5.32
CA PHE A 117 11.09 -0.53 -5.76
C PHE A 117 9.82 0.14 -6.32
N MET A 118 9.72 1.47 -6.24
CA MET A 118 8.60 2.23 -6.80
C MET A 118 8.95 2.81 -8.16
N GLU A 119 8.00 2.72 -9.07
CA GLU A 119 8.08 3.28 -10.40
C GLU A 119 6.89 4.20 -10.66
N GLU A 120 7.15 5.39 -11.20
CA GLU A 120 6.09 6.28 -11.68
C GLU A 120 5.38 5.67 -12.89
N THR A 121 4.06 5.60 -12.84
CA THR A 121 3.24 5.29 -14.00
C THR A 121 3.34 6.49 -14.92
N LYS A 122 4.06 6.35 -16.05
CA LYS A 122 4.24 7.45 -17.03
C LYS A 122 2.91 8.18 -17.26
N ARG A 123 2.82 9.44 -16.81
CA ARG A 123 1.75 10.34 -17.28
C ARG A 123 1.84 10.37 -18.79
N ARG A 124 0.80 9.92 -19.50
CA ARG A 124 0.57 10.51 -20.82
C ARG A 124 0.33 11.99 -20.53
N PRO A 125 1.11 12.93 -21.10
CA PRO A 125 0.69 14.32 -21.02
C PRO A 125 -0.71 14.39 -21.62
N ALA A 126 -1.67 14.92 -20.84
CA ALA A 126 -2.97 15.27 -21.38
C ALA A 126 -2.71 16.10 -22.64
N ARG A 127 -3.19 15.62 -23.78
CA ARG A 127 -3.08 16.35 -25.04
C ARG A 127 -3.76 17.69 -24.80
N VAL A 128 -2.98 18.76 -24.71
CA VAL A 128 -3.50 20.12 -24.64
C VAL A 128 -4.40 20.26 -25.85
N ALA A 129 -5.71 20.39 -25.61
CA ALA A 129 -6.64 20.69 -26.68
C ALA A 129 -6.21 22.04 -27.25
N GLN A 130 -5.58 22.01 -28.43
CA GLN A 130 -5.42 23.21 -29.23
C GLN A 130 -6.83 23.67 -29.58
N ILE A 131 -7.25 24.77 -28.95
CA ILE A 131 -8.42 25.52 -29.35
C ILE A 131 -7.98 26.29 -30.61
N SER A 132 -8.54 25.89 -31.76
CA SER A 132 -8.57 26.70 -32.98
C SER A 132 -9.77 27.62 -32.94
#